data_AF-A0A7S0IIH3-F1
#
_entry.id   AF-A0A7S0IIH3-F1
#
_cell.length_a   1.000
_cell.length_b   1.000
_cell.length_c   1.000
_cell.angle_alpha   90.00
_cell.angle_beta   90.00
_cell.angle_gamma   90.00
#
_symmetry.space_group_name_H-M   'P 1'
#
loop_
_entity.id
_entity.type
_entity.pdbx_description
1 polymer ?
#
loop_
_entity_poly.entity_id
_entity_poly.type
_entity_poly.pdbx_seq_one_letter_code
_entity_poly.pdbx_strand_id
1 'polypeptide(L)'
;TILGFWKGWHASYNRWLVRYIYVPLGGAQYRLLNVWAVFGFVGAWHDKVAWHLIHWAWIFALFLAPEMAVRAVGAKYYRTPEARSELAYKLARAACGGAMIHVLVAGNMVGYVVGADGLSQLWRLYADDVGSALRFFAMTMAMMSVAAHLGFEQRAREDAAREDAAREDAAR
;
A
#
# COMPACT_ATOMS: atom_id res chain seq x y z
N THR A 1 4.64 -0.26 -2.34
CA THR A 1 3.67 0.82 -2.06
C THR A 1 2.29 0.23 -2.00
N ILE A 2 1.41 0.74 -1.13
CA ILE A 2 0.01 0.31 -0.99
C ILE A 2 -0.72 0.55 -2.32
N LEU A 3 -0.46 1.67 -2.99
CA LEU A 3 -1.00 1.90 -4.34
C LEU A 3 -0.54 0.82 -5.35
N GLY A 4 0.71 0.37 -5.25
CA GLY A 4 1.22 -0.72 -6.08
C GLY A 4 0.56 -2.05 -5.76
N PHE A 5 0.31 -2.31 -4.47
CA PHE A 5 -0.45 -3.46 -4.01
C PHE A 5 -1.85 -3.46 -4.61
N TRP A 6 -2.65 -2.39 -4.45
CA TRP A 6 -4.03 -2.34 -4.98
C TRP A 6 -4.09 -2.43 -6.51
N LYS A 7 -3.07 -1.96 -7.22
CA LYS A 7 -3.00 -2.13 -8.69
C LYS A 7 -2.80 -3.59 -9.11
N GLY A 8 -2.05 -4.36 -8.33
CA GLY A 8 -1.75 -5.77 -8.61
C GLY A 8 -2.73 -6.75 -7.97
N TRP A 9 -3.34 -6.37 -6.85
CA TRP A 9 -4.35 -7.16 -6.13
C TRP A 9 -5.65 -7.21 -6.93
N HIS A 10 -6.17 -8.43 -7.15
CA HIS A 10 -7.28 -8.68 -8.07
C HIS A 10 -7.17 -7.88 -9.38
N ALA A 11 -6.04 -8.03 -10.10
CA ALA A 11 -5.71 -7.20 -11.25
C ALA A 11 -6.83 -7.08 -12.31
N SER A 12 -7.59 -8.16 -12.56
CA SER A 12 -8.76 -8.13 -13.46
C SER A 12 -9.88 -7.22 -12.95
N TYR A 13 -10.19 -7.30 -11.66
CA TYR A 13 -11.20 -6.47 -11.01
C TYR A 13 -10.76 -5.00 -10.92
N ASN A 14 -9.49 -4.74 -10.56
CA ASN A 14 -8.95 -3.38 -10.57
C ASN A 14 -9.03 -2.75 -11.97
N ARG A 15 -8.76 -3.49 -13.05
CA ARG A 15 -8.96 -2.98 -14.42
C ARG A 15 -10.43 -2.62 -14.69
N TRP A 16 -11.37 -3.42 -14.21
CA TRP A 16 -12.80 -3.13 -14.33
C TRP A 16 -13.18 -1.85 -13.57
N LEU A 17 -12.75 -1.71 -12.32
CA LEU A 17 -12.99 -0.51 -11.50
C LEU A 17 -12.42 0.75 -12.16
N VAL A 18 -11.20 0.66 -12.70
CA VAL A 18 -10.56 1.78 -13.38
C VAL A 18 -11.37 2.19 -14.61
N ARG A 19 -11.79 1.22 -15.43
CA ARG A 19 -12.49 1.48 -16.69
C ARG A 19 -13.91 2.01 -16.49
N TYR A 20 -14.64 1.50 -15.51
CA TYR A 20 -16.08 1.75 -15.38
C TYR A 20 -16.47 2.70 -14.25
N ILE A 21 -15.56 2.98 -13.31
CA ILE A 21 -15.82 3.91 -12.20
C ILE A 21 -14.81 5.06 -12.26
N TYR A 22 -13.52 4.76 -12.18
CA TYR A 22 -12.49 5.79 -12.01
C TYR A 22 -12.37 6.74 -13.22
N VAL A 23 -12.31 6.21 -14.45
CA VAL A 23 -12.17 7.03 -15.67
C VAL A 23 -13.43 7.88 -15.93
N PRO A 24 -14.66 7.32 -15.87
CA PRO A 24 -15.88 8.11 -16.05
C PRO A 24 -16.06 9.26 -15.04
N LEU A 25 -15.56 9.12 -13.81
CA LEU A 25 -15.61 10.17 -12.79
C LEU A 25 -14.50 11.25 -12.94
N GLY A 26 -13.91 11.40 -14.14
CA GLY A 26 -12.89 12.41 -14.42
C GLY A 26 -11.45 11.99 -14.07
N GLY A 27 -11.23 10.70 -13.80
CA GLY A 27 -9.90 10.10 -13.76
C GLY A 27 -8.91 10.81 -12.83
N ALA A 28 -7.81 11.31 -13.39
CA ALA A 28 -6.72 11.91 -12.62
C ALA A 28 -7.06 13.30 -12.05
N GLN A 29 -8.03 14.01 -12.61
CA GLN A 29 -8.44 15.34 -12.17
C GLN A 29 -9.07 15.30 -10.77
N TYR A 30 -9.89 14.29 -10.49
CA TYR A 30 -10.56 14.09 -9.19
C TYR A 30 -10.00 12.87 -8.44
N ARG A 31 -8.68 12.65 -8.52
CA ARG A 31 -8.03 11.43 -8.03
C ARG A 31 -8.46 11.01 -6.62
N LEU A 32 -8.50 11.93 -5.66
CA LEU A 32 -8.90 11.60 -4.29
C LEU A 32 -10.38 11.20 -4.21
N LEU A 33 -11.29 12.00 -4.77
CA LEU A 33 -12.73 11.69 -4.79
C LEU A 33 -13.01 10.36 -5.50
N ASN A 34 -12.31 10.08 -6.59
CA ASN A 34 -12.45 8.85 -7.36
C ASN A 34 -11.95 7.63 -6.59
N VAL A 35 -10.86 7.78 -5.84
CA VAL A 35 -10.39 6.72 -4.92
C VAL A 35 -11.47 6.43 -3.88
N TRP A 36 -12.09 7.45 -3.27
CA TRP A 36 -13.17 7.25 -2.30
C TRP A 36 -14.39 6.55 -2.89
N ALA A 37 -14.82 6.95 -4.09
CA ALA A 37 -15.94 6.32 -4.78
C ALA A 37 -15.65 4.85 -5.13
N VAL A 38 -14.44 4.56 -5.64
CA VAL A 38 -14.01 3.19 -5.95
C VAL A 38 -13.95 2.33 -4.69
N PHE A 39 -13.33 2.81 -3.60
CA PHE A 39 -13.26 2.05 -2.34
C PHE A 39 -14.65 1.85 -1.72
N GLY A 40 -15.55 2.84 -1.81
CA GLY A 40 -16.94 2.69 -1.38
C GLY A 40 -17.68 1.60 -2.15
N PHE A 41 -17.52 1.55 -3.48
CA PHE A 41 -18.07 0.49 -4.31
C PHE A 41 -17.49 -0.89 -3.95
N VAL A 42 -16.17 -0.98 -3.75
CA VAL A 42 -15.50 -2.23 -3.35
C VAL A 42 -16.04 -2.75 -2.02
N GLY A 43 -16.23 -1.87 -1.03
CA GLY A 43 -16.83 -2.22 0.25
C GLY A 43 -18.27 -2.72 0.13
N ALA A 44 -19.07 -2.09 -0.75
CA ALA A 44 -20.44 -2.52 -1.02
C ALA A 44 -20.53 -3.83 -1.84
N TRP A 45 -19.52 -4.12 -2.66
CA TRP A 45 -19.46 -5.34 -3.49
C TRP A 45 -19.08 -6.59 -2.70
N HIS A 46 -18.29 -6.46 -1.64
CA HIS A 46 -17.68 -7.62 -0.96
C HIS A 46 -18.65 -8.48 -0.14
N ASP A 47 -19.62 -7.91 0.56
CA ASP A 47 -20.59 -8.67 1.38
C ASP A 47 -21.93 -7.92 1.50
N LYS A 48 -23.00 -8.59 1.97
CA LYS A 48 -24.37 -8.06 2.13
C LYS A 48 -24.38 -6.80 3.01
N VAL A 49 -24.19 -5.62 2.39
CA VAL A 49 -24.23 -4.25 2.96
C VAL A 49 -23.92 -4.21 4.46
N ALA A 50 -22.76 -4.75 4.83
CA ALA A 50 -22.28 -4.64 6.18
C ALA A 50 -21.63 -3.26 6.31
N TRP A 51 -22.34 -2.31 6.93
CA TRP A 51 -21.92 -0.90 7.00
C TRP A 51 -20.50 -0.71 7.54
N HIS A 52 -19.98 -1.63 8.36
CA HIS A 52 -18.61 -1.59 8.87
C HIS A 52 -17.55 -1.72 7.76
N LEU A 53 -17.82 -2.48 6.68
CA LEU A 53 -16.89 -2.65 5.55
C LEU A 53 -16.76 -1.38 4.70
N ILE A 54 -17.82 -0.60 4.59
CA ILE A 54 -17.81 0.68 3.87
C ILE A 54 -16.98 1.72 4.63
N HIS A 55 -17.23 1.87 5.94
CA HIS A 55 -16.42 2.74 6.80
C HIS A 55 -14.94 2.33 6.79
N TRP A 56 -14.68 1.03 6.82
CA TRP A 56 -13.35 0.46 6.71
C TRP A 56 -12.65 0.84 5.40
N ALA A 57 -13.34 0.71 4.26
CA ALA A 57 -12.78 1.04 2.95
C ALA A 57 -12.41 2.53 2.83
N TRP A 58 -13.20 3.41 3.45
CA TRP A 58 -12.91 4.84 3.50
C TRP A 58 -11.75 5.20 4.44
N ILE A 59 -11.60 4.51 5.57
CA ILE A 59 -10.42 4.63 6.43
C ILE A 59 -9.16 4.23 5.64
N PHE A 60 -9.22 3.15 4.86
CA PHE A 60 -8.11 2.78 3.98
C PHE A 60 -7.83 3.82 2.89
N ALA A 61 -8.86 4.40 2.29
CA ALA A 61 -8.71 5.49 1.32
C ALA A 61 -7.99 6.71 1.94
N LEU A 62 -8.24 7.01 3.22
CA LEU A 62 -7.49 8.03 3.97
C LEU A 62 -6.02 7.65 4.14
N PHE A 63 -5.70 6.40 4.46
CA PHE A 63 -4.30 5.94 4.59
C PHE A 63 -3.52 5.94 3.27
N LEU A 64 -4.18 5.96 2.10
CA LEU A 64 -3.51 6.19 0.82
C LEU A 64 -2.98 7.62 0.66
N ALA A 65 -3.58 8.63 1.32
CA ALA A 65 -3.18 10.02 1.16
C ALA A 65 -1.76 10.33 1.72
N PRO A 66 -1.38 9.86 2.93
CA PRO A 66 0.00 9.97 3.41
C PRO A 66 1.02 9.31 2.47
N GLU A 67 0.71 8.15 1.89
CA GLU A 67 1.61 7.51 0.92
C GLU A 67 1.83 8.38 -0.33
N MET A 68 0.77 9.03 -0.82
CA MET A 68 0.89 9.96 -1.95
C MET A 68 1.75 11.17 -1.60
N ALA A 69 1.62 11.71 -0.39
CA ALA A 69 2.44 12.81 0.10
C ALA A 69 3.92 12.43 0.22
N VAL A 70 4.22 11.28 0.85
CA VAL A 70 5.59 10.77 0.99
C VAL A 70 6.23 10.52 -0.37
N ARG A 71 5.48 10.00 -1.34
CA ARG A 71 5.94 9.86 -2.72
C ARG A 71 6.25 11.20 -3.39
N ALA A 72 5.39 12.20 -3.21
CA ALA A 72 5.60 13.54 -3.76
C ALA A 72 6.84 14.22 -3.17
N VAL A 73 7.03 14.09 -1.85
CA VAL A 73 8.23 14.56 -1.14
C VAL A 73 9.47 13.83 -1.66
N GLY A 74 9.44 12.50 -1.73
CA GLY A 74 10.54 11.71 -2.28
C GLY A 74 10.91 12.09 -3.71
N ALA A 75 9.92 12.34 -4.56
CA ALA A 75 10.13 12.80 -5.94
C ALA A 75 10.75 14.20 -6.03
N LYS A 76 10.46 15.08 -5.05
CA LYS A 76 11.01 16.44 -4.98
C LYS A 76 12.45 16.47 -4.46
N TYR A 77 12.75 15.74 -3.39
CA TYR A 77 14.04 15.80 -2.69
C TYR A 77 15.07 14.77 -3.21
N TYR A 78 14.63 13.61 -3.68
CA TYR A 78 15.51 12.53 -4.16
C TYR A 78 15.29 12.31 -5.66
N ARG A 79 15.66 13.31 -6.46
CA ARG A 79 15.44 13.32 -7.92
C ARG A 79 16.55 12.59 -8.69
N THR A 80 17.79 12.63 -8.20
CA THR A 80 18.95 12.07 -8.89
C THR A 80 19.16 10.59 -8.57
N PRO A 81 19.70 9.78 -9.51
CA PRO A 81 20.04 8.38 -9.27
C PRO A 81 21.01 8.20 -8.10
N GLU A 82 21.93 9.14 -7.91
CA GLU A 82 22.95 9.14 -6.86
C GLU A 82 22.29 9.30 -5.48
N ALA A 83 21.34 10.23 -5.34
CA ALA A 83 20.60 10.42 -4.09
C ALA A 83 19.72 9.19 -3.74
N ARG A 84 19.31 8.41 -4.73
CA ARG A 84 18.54 7.16 -4.55
C ARG A 84 19.43 5.93 -4.31
N SER A 85 20.72 6.02 -4.58
CA SER A 85 21.67 4.93 -4.38
C SER A 85 22.20 4.89 -2.94
N GLU A 86 22.09 6.01 -2.21
CA GLU A 86 22.47 6.15 -0.81
C GLU A 86 21.80 5.11 0.11
N LEU A 87 22.59 4.57 1.04
CA LEU A 87 22.11 3.59 2.02
C LEU A 87 20.96 4.16 2.88
N ALA A 88 21.07 5.42 3.30
CA ALA A 88 20.05 6.09 4.11
C ALA A 88 18.69 6.10 3.39
N TYR A 89 18.66 6.44 2.10
CA TYR A 89 17.44 6.39 1.30
C TYR A 89 16.90 4.96 1.15
N LYS A 90 17.78 3.97 0.91
CA LYS A 90 17.38 2.57 0.77
C LYS A 90 16.81 1.97 2.06
N LEU A 91 17.35 2.35 3.22
CA LEU A 91 16.84 1.95 4.53
C LEU A 91 15.53 2.68 4.85
N ALA A 92 15.47 3.99 4.62
CA ALA A 92 14.27 4.79 4.87
C ALA A 92 13.08 4.31 4.03
N ARG A 93 13.28 4.07 2.72
CA ARG A 93 12.20 3.54 1.85
C ARG A 93 11.76 2.13 2.26
N ALA A 94 12.69 1.29 2.72
CA ALA A 94 12.42 -0.08 3.16
C ALA A 94 11.60 -0.05 4.45
N ALA A 95 12.00 0.76 5.43
CA ALA A 95 11.26 0.99 6.66
C ALA A 95 9.85 1.53 6.38
N CYS A 96 9.72 2.56 5.54
CA CYS A 96 8.41 3.08 5.15
C CYS A 96 7.54 2.00 4.47
N GLY A 97 8.14 1.18 3.60
CA GLY A 97 7.46 0.04 2.97
C GLY A 97 6.98 -1.00 4.00
N GLY A 98 7.82 -1.35 4.97
CA GLY A 98 7.49 -2.26 6.06
C GLY A 98 6.35 -1.75 6.94
N ALA A 99 6.37 -0.46 7.30
CA ALA A 99 5.29 0.18 8.07
C ALA A 99 3.96 0.13 7.32
N MET A 100 3.99 0.40 6.01
CA MET A 100 2.78 0.36 5.18
C MET A 100 2.20 -1.06 5.03
N ILE A 101 3.04 -2.10 5.03
CA ILE A 101 2.57 -3.48 5.09
C ILE A 101 1.87 -3.75 6.42
N HIS A 102 2.41 -3.28 7.55
CA HIS A 102 1.74 -3.42 8.85
C HIS A 102 0.39 -2.71 8.88
N VAL A 103 0.29 -1.50 8.34
CA VAL A 103 -1.00 -0.78 8.22
C VAL A 103 -2.00 -1.60 7.41
N LEU A 104 -1.56 -2.20 6.30
CA LEU A 104 -2.41 -3.04 5.46
C LEU A 104 -2.87 -4.31 6.20
N VAL A 105 -1.96 -5.01 6.88
CA VAL A 105 -2.27 -6.23 7.66
C VAL A 105 -3.23 -5.90 8.81
N ALA A 106 -2.89 -4.91 9.63
CA ALA A 106 -3.68 -4.52 10.79
C ALA A 106 -5.08 -4.07 10.35
N GLY A 107 -5.16 -3.24 9.32
CA GLY A 107 -6.43 -2.79 8.81
C GLY A 107 -7.26 -3.95 8.24
N ASN A 108 -6.71 -4.83 7.38
CA ASN A 108 -7.44 -5.99 6.87
C ASN A 108 -7.92 -6.92 8.00
N MET A 109 -7.10 -7.11 9.04
CA MET A 109 -7.47 -7.90 10.21
C MET A 109 -8.69 -7.31 10.92
N VAL A 110 -8.68 -6.00 11.20
CA VAL A 110 -9.82 -5.30 11.84
C VAL A 110 -11.06 -5.34 10.95
N GLY A 111 -10.91 -5.17 9.64
CA GLY A 111 -12.04 -5.10 8.71
C GLY A 111 -12.74 -6.42 8.46
N TYR A 112 -11.99 -7.53 8.37
CA TYR A 112 -12.53 -8.81 7.91
C TYR A 112 -12.44 -9.95 8.91
N VAL A 113 -11.57 -9.86 9.93
CA VAL A 113 -11.26 -11.01 10.80
C VAL A 113 -11.70 -10.76 12.24
N VAL A 114 -11.22 -9.69 12.87
CA VAL A 114 -11.33 -9.51 14.33
C VAL A 114 -12.35 -8.46 14.76
N GLY A 115 -12.75 -7.54 13.87
CA GLY A 115 -13.65 -6.44 14.20
C GLY A 115 -13.07 -5.46 15.23
N ALA A 116 -13.90 -4.51 15.68
CA ALA A 116 -13.50 -3.52 16.69
C ALA A 116 -13.24 -4.16 18.07
N ASP A 117 -14.02 -5.18 18.42
CA ASP A 117 -13.89 -5.87 19.71
C ASP A 117 -12.58 -6.64 19.80
N GLY A 118 -12.18 -7.35 18.74
CA GLY A 118 -10.89 -8.04 18.70
C GLY A 118 -9.69 -7.08 18.69
N LEU A 119 -9.83 -5.88 18.11
CA LEU A 119 -8.81 -4.82 18.22
C LEU A 119 -8.61 -4.38 19.67
N SER A 120 -9.71 -4.22 20.42
CA SER A 120 -9.66 -3.85 21.84
C SER A 120 -8.97 -4.91 22.69
N GLN A 121 -9.16 -6.19 22.38
CA GLN A 121 -8.48 -7.30 23.04
C GLN A 121 -6.99 -7.34 22.68
N LEU A 122 -6.65 -7.13 21.41
CA LEU A 122 -5.26 -7.05 20.96
C LEU A 122 -4.52 -5.91 21.67
N TRP A 123 -5.17 -4.75 21.82
CA TRP A 123 -4.62 -3.63 22.56
C TRP A 123 -4.32 -3.98 24.01
N ARG A 124 -5.25 -4.69 24.69
CA ARG A 124 -5.03 -5.16 26.07
C ARG A 124 -3.82 -6.09 26.16
N LEU A 125 -3.71 -7.06 25.26
CA LEU A 125 -2.56 -7.97 25.21
C LEU A 125 -1.22 -7.23 25.01
N TYR A 126 -1.22 -6.15 24.22
CA TYR A 126 -0.02 -5.33 24.00
C TYR A 126 0.30 -4.43 25.21
N ALA A 127 -0.73 -3.98 25.94
CA ALA A 127 -0.58 -3.17 27.14
C ALA A 127 -0.09 -3.99 28.34
N ASP A 128 -0.49 -5.26 28.43
CA ASP A 128 -0.14 -6.14 29.55
C ASP A 128 1.35 -6.55 29.54
N ASP A 129 1.96 -6.76 28.36
CA ASP A 129 3.39 -7.02 28.22
C ASP A 129 4.02 -6.16 27.10
N VAL A 130 4.26 -4.90 27.44
CA VAL A 130 4.86 -3.91 26.53
C VAL A 130 6.25 -4.35 26.04
N GLY A 131 7.02 -5.06 26.87
CA GLY A 131 8.37 -5.51 26.52
C GLY A 131 8.37 -6.57 25.42
N SER A 132 7.49 -7.56 25.51
CA SER A 132 7.31 -8.55 24.45
C SER A 132 6.62 -7.98 23.23
N ALA A 133 5.65 -7.08 23.41
CA ALA A 133 4.99 -6.38 22.32
C ALA A 133 5.97 -5.55 21.47
N LEU A 134 6.87 -4.79 22.10
CA LEU A 134 7.89 -4.00 21.39
C LEU A 134 8.89 -4.91 20.66
N ARG A 135 9.31 -6.02 21.27
CA ARG A 135 10.20 -6.99 20.61
C ARG A 135 9.52 -7.63 19.39
N PHE A 136 8.27 -8.06 19.53
CA PHE A 136 7.48 -8.60 18.44
C PHE A 136 7.32 -7.58 17.30
N PHE A 137 6.96 -6.34 17.62
CA PHE A 137 6.82 -5.28 16.64
C PHE A 137 8.15 -4.96 15.95
N ALA A 138 9.26 -4.88 16.68
CA ALA A 138 10.57 -4.63 16.11
C ALA A 138 11.01 -5.74 15.14
N MET A 139 10.82 -7.02 15.52
CA MET A 139 11.16 -8.17 14.67
C MET A 139 10.31 -8.20 13.40
N THR A 140 9.00 -8.03 13.53
CA THR A 140 8.08 -8.00 12.38
C THR A 140 8.33 -6.79 11.48
N MET A 141 8.62 -5.63 12.05
CA MET A 141 9.01 -4.43 11.32
C MET A 141 10.29 -4.63 10.51
N ALA A 142 11.32 -5.23 11.10
CA ALA A 142 12.55 -5.57 10.39
C ALA A 142 12.27 -6.54 9.22
N MET A 143 11.53 -7.62 9.48
CA MET A 143 11.17 -8.61 8.47
C MET A 143 10.38 -8.00 7.30
N MET A 144 9.34 -7.20 7.58
CA MET A 144 8.55 -6.54 6.55
C MET A 144 9.35 -5.48 5.79
N SER A 145 10.30 -4.81 6.44
CA SER A 145 11.18 -3.85 5.78
C SER A 145 12.13 -4.53 4.80
N VAL A 146 12.69 -5.68 5.18
CA VAL A 146 13.50 -6.52 4.27
C VAL A 146 12.64 -7.02 3.11
N ALA A 147 11.45 -7.54 3.38
CA ALA A 147 10.53 -8.00 2.33
C ALA A 147 10.15 -6.86 1.37
N ALA A 148 9.87 -5.66 1.89
CA ALA A 148 9.59 -4.48 1.09
C ALA A 148 10.79 -4.09 0.21
N HIS A 149 12.00 -4.11 0.77
CA HIS A 149 13.23 -3.83 0.04
C HIS A 149 13.43 -4.80 -1.13
N LEU A 150 13.36 -6.11 -0.88
CA LEU A 150 13.47 -7.14 -1.90
C LEU A 150 12.41 -6.97 -3.00
N GLY A 151 11.17 -6.70 -2.60
CA GLY A 151 10.08 -6.45 -3.55
C GLY A 151 10.27 -5.16 -4.36
N PHE A 152 11.07 -4.19 -3.92
CA PHE A 152 11.44 -3.05 -4.74
C PHE A 152 12.59 -3.38 -5.71
N GLU A 153 13.59 -4.13 -5.26
CA GLU A 153 14.70 -4.57 -6.12
C GLU A 153 14.22 -5.48 -7.25
N GLN A 154 13.31 -6.42 -6.96
CA GLN A 154 12.70 -7.27 -7.97
C GLN A 154 12.01 -6.43 -9.05
N ARG A 155 11.19 -5.44 -8.65
CA ARG A 155 10.50 -4.56 -9.60
C ARG A 155 11.47 -3.73 -10.44
N ALA A 156 12.54 -3.21 -9.83
CA ALA A 156 13.57 -2.48 -10.57
C ALA A 156 14.25 -3.35 -11.64
N ARG A 157 14.49 -4.64 -11.33
CA ARG A 157 15.03 -5.61 -12.30
C ARG A 157 14.05 -5.93 -13.41
N GLU A 158 12.77 -6.12 -13.08
CA GLU A 158 11.71 -6.35 -14.07
C GLU A 158 11.55 -5.16 -15.02
N ASP A 159 11.60 -3.93 -14.49
CA ASP A 159 11.50 -2.71 -15.30
C ASP A 159 12.73 -2.55 -16.23
N ALA A 160 13.95 -2.79 -15.73
CA ALA A 160 15.16 -2.77 -16.56
C ALA A 160 15.11 -3.81 -17.69
N ALA A 161 14.72 -5.05 -17.39
CA ALA A 161 14.59 -6.10 -18.40
C ALA A 161 13.56 -5.76 -19.49
N ARG A 162 12.47 -5.06 -19.13
CA ARG A 162 11.47 -4.59 -20.10
C ARG A 162 12.01 -3.46 -20.98
N GLU A 163 12.78 -2.55 -20.41
CA GLU A 163 13.44 -1.48 -21.19
C GLU A 163 14.44 -2.04 -22.18
N ASP A 164 15.24 -3.04 -21.76
CA ASP A 164 16.21 -3.70 -22.63
C ASP A 164 15.51 -4.42 -23.79
N ALA A 165 14.45 -5.20 -23.50
CA ALA A 165 13.65 -5.86 -24.54
C ALA A 165 13.02 -4.86 -25.51
N ALA A 166 12.48 -3.73 -25.01
CA ALA A 166 11.90 -2.70 -25.87
C ALA A 166 12.95 -2.00 -26.76
N ARG A 167 14.19 -1.86 -26.28
CA ARG A 167 15.31 -1.32 -27.08
C ARG A 167 15.74 -2.29 -28.17
N GLU A 168 15.80 -3.59 -27.85
CA GLU A 168 16.10 -4.64 -28.82
C GLU A 168 15.05 -4.71 -29.93
N ASP A 169 13.77 -4.64 -29.58
CA ASP A 169 12.66 -4.62 -30.55
C ASP A 169 12.68 -3.36 -31.43
N ALA A 170 13.03 -2.19 -30.87
CA ALA A 170 13.15 -0.95 -31.62
C ALA A 170 14.39 -0.88 -32.54
N ALA A 171 15.39 -1.73 -32.30
CA ALA A 171 16.61 -1.83 -33.11
C ALA A 171 16.50 -2.83 -34.27
N ARG A 172 15.41 -3.61 -34.33
CA ARG A 172 15.07 -4.55 -35.42
C ARG A 172 14.18 -3.89 -36.47
#